data_AF-A0A933WGQ8-F1
#
_entry.id   AF-A0A933WGQ8-F1
#
_cell.length_a   1.000
_cell.length_b   1.000
_cell.length_c   1.000
_cell.angle_alpha   90.00
_cell.angle_beta   90.00
_cell.angle_gamma   90.00
#
_symmetry.space_group_name_H-M   'P 1'
#
loop_
_entity.id
_entity.type
_entity.pdbx_description
1 polymer ?
#
loop_
_entity_poly.entity_id
_entity_poly.type
_entity_poly.pdbx_seq_one_letter_code
_entity_poly.pdbx_strand_id
1 'polypeptide(L)'
;MDKTKFKSLLIAADTSLKQAMQKLNDTAEKILFIVDEKRRLLGTVTDGDIRRGIIAGTKFTDNVEKVMHKGFTAVTLNQSYTEEKVKRLMLETKLEQIPVLDDTGTIVDVVLWTNILEEKSRLTPGHLIPNQVVIMAGGKGTRLDPFTKILPKPLIPIHNKPIIEHIMDRFYKNGFHEFILILNYKKEMIKMYFGENNLPYNVSFVEESDYCGTAGGLSLLKNTLKQTFIVTNCDTILEGEYIDFFNWHKERRNLMTIVGSHKEITVPYGVLNMGDGSLIGIDEKPKIDLFVNTGTYIFEPVILDLINENEHVDMDKFIARVKDNHNDRVGVFPHWGGWFDIGQWDEYRRSLKHIGEQSDEL
;
A
#
# COMPACT_ATOMS: atom_id res chain seq x y z
N MET A 1 3.85 15.32 22.75
CA MET A 1 4.04 15.46 21.28
C MET A 1 4.11 16.95 20.89
N ASP A 2 4.65 17.33 19.73
CA ASP A 2 4.55 18.73 19.25
C ASP A 2 3.08 19.16 19.15
N LYS A 3 2.76 20.39 19.59
CA LYS A 3 1.41 20.95 19.60
C LYS A 3 0.80 21.04 18.19
N THR A 4 1.64 21.22 17.17
CA THR A 4 1.20 21.27 15.76
C THR A 4 0.74 19.90 15.29
N LYS A 5 1.55 18.86 15.54
CA LYS A 5 1.24 17.47 15.23
C LYS A 5 0.04 16.94 16.04
N PHE A 6 -0.11 17.35 17.29
CA PHE A 6 -1.31 17.01 18.08
C PHE A 6 -2.61 17.50 17.43
N LYS A 7 -2.63 18.75 16.98
CA LYS A 7 -3.83 19.33 16.38
C LYS A 7 -4.19 18.71 15.04
N SER A 8 -3.21 18.23 14.27
CA SER A 8 -3.49 17.59 12.99
C SER A 8 -4.22 16.24 13.17
N LEU A 9 -4.11 15.58 14.32
CA LEU A 9 -4.81 14.32 14.59
C LEU A 9 -6.27 14.46 15.02
N LEU A 10 -6.74 15.68 15.30
CA LEU A 10 -8.11 15.92 15.76
C LEU A 10 -9.03 16.25 14.58
N ILE A 11 -10.18 15.59 14.47
CA ILE A 11 -11.21 15.88 13.46
C ILE A 11 -12.59 16.01 14.09
N ALA A 12 -13.50 16.73 13.44
CA ALA A 12 -14.89 16.86 13.86
C ALA A 12 -15.73 15.66 13.41
N ALA A 13 -16.82 15.34 14.11
CA ALA A 13 -17.69 14.19 13.80
C ALA A 13 -18.36 14.26 12.41
N ASP A 14 -18.56 15.46 11.90
CA ASP A 14 -19.13 15.75 10.57
C ASP A 14 -18.07 15.79 9.45
N THR A 15 -16.80 15.55 9.77
CA THR A 15 -15.75 15.41 8.76
C THR A 15 -16.09 14.26 7.82
N SER A 16 -15.99 14.49 6.51
CA SER A 16 -16.25 13.43 5.53
C SER A 16 -15.19 12.33 5.61
N LEU A 17 -15.55 11.09 5.25
CA LEU A 17 -14.59 9.98 5.16
C LEU A 17 -13.37 10.35 4.30
N LYS A 18 -13.61 11.02 3.17
CA LYS A 18 -12.54 11.50 2.27
C LYS A 18 -11.53 12.42 2.96
N GLN A 19 -12.01 13.42 3.70
CA GLN A 19 -11.15 14.36 4.42
C GLN A 19 -10.38 13.68 5.54
N ALA A 20 -11.00 12.75 6.26
CA ALA A 20 -10.33 11.98 7.29
C ALA A 20 -9.20 11.11 6.71
N MET A 21 -9.41 10.49 5.56
CA MET A 21 -8.39 9.70 4.87
C MET A 21 -7.21 10.54 4.37
N GLN A 22 -7.49 11.71 3.79
CA GLN A 22 -6.45 12.67 3.42
C GLN A 22 -5.60 13.04 4.64
N LYS A 23 -6.26 13.29 5.77
CA LYS A 23 -5.56 13.65 7.01
C LYS A 23 -4.74 12.51 7.59
N LEU A 24 -5.19 11.25 7.50
CA LEU A 24 -4.40 10.07 7.87
C LEU A 24 -3.11 9.99 7.03
N ASN A 25 -3.23 10.16 5.71
CA ASN A 25 -2.08 10.21 4.81
C ASN A 25 -1.13 11.38 5.12
N ASP A 26 -1.66 12.60 5.24
CA ASP A 26 -0.86 13.81 5.45
C ASP A 26 -0.11 13.79 6.79
N THR A 27 -0.68 13.14 7.80
CA THR A 27 -0.06 13.03 9.13
C THR A 27 0.89 11.83 9.25
N ALA A 28 0.81 10.88 8.31
CA ALA A 28 1.46 9.57 8.39
C ALA A 28 1.16 8.78 9.69
N GLU A 29 0.12 9.18 10.43
CA GLU A 29 -0.31 8.53 11.66
C GLU A 29 -1.48 7.57 11.37
N LYS A 30 -1.51 6.44 12.08
CA LYS A 30 -2.47 5.35 11.81
C LYS A 30 -3.88 5.62 12.36
N ILE A 31 -4.10 6.75 13.03
CA ILE A 31 -5.34 7.04 13.78
C ILE A 31 -5.64 8.53 13.83
N LEU A 32 -6.93 8.87 13.78
CA LEU A 32 -7.47 10.19 14.09
C LEU A 32 -8.43 10.11 15.28
N PHE A 33 -8.54 11.23 15.98
CA PHE A 33 -9.38 11.39 17.17
C PHE A 33 -10.55 12.30 16.82
N ILE A 34 -11.77 11.77 16.94
CA ILE A 34 -12.99 12.48 16.62
C ILE A 34 -13.46 13.20 17.87
N VAL A 35 -13.61 14.52 17.78
CA VAL A 35 -13.97 15.37 18.92
C VAL A 35 -15.22 16.19 18.64
N ASP A 36 -15.89 16.60 19.71
CA ASP A 36 -16.97 17.60 19.63
C ASP A 36 -16.43 19.04 19.64
N GLU A 37 -17.34 20.03 19.58
CA GLU A 37 -17.01 21.46 19.62
C GLU A 37 -16.23 21.89 20.88
N LYS A 38 -16.37 21.13 21.98
CA LYS A 38 -15.67 21.36 23.25
C LYS A 38 -14.36 20.57 23.35
N ARG A 39 -13.95 19.87 22.28
CA ARG A 39 -12.80 18.95 22.21
C ARG A 39 -12.92 17.70 23.09
N ARG A 40 -14.14 17.31 23.46
CA ARG A 40 -14.38 16.03 24.13
C ARG A 40 -14.23 14.90 23.13
N LEU A 41 -13.50 13.86 23.50
CA LEU A 41 -13.25 12.72 22.62
C LEU A 41 -14.52 11.88 22.47
N LEU A 42 -15.03 11.78 21.24
CA LEU A 42 -16.23 11.02 20.88
C LEU A 42 -15.90 9.61 20.38
N GLY A 43 -14.74 9.45 19.74
CA GLY A 43 -14.33 8.21 19.12
C GLY A 43 -12.96 8.31 18.47
N THR A 44 -12.48 7.18 17.97
CA THR A 44 -11.28 7.09 17.15
C THR A 44 -11.63 6.55 15.78
N VAL A 45 -10.84 6.90 14.76
CA VAL A 45 -11.00 6.34 13.42
C VAL A 45 -9.63 6.05 12.81
N THR A 46 -9.51 4.86 12.22
CA THR A 46 -8.31 4.39 11.52
C THR A 46 -8.62 4.15 10.04
N ASP A 47 -7.60 3.99 9.20
CA ASP A 47 -7.80 3.54 7.82
C ASP A 47 -8.60 2.23 7.74
N GLY A 48 -8.39 1.33 8.71
CA GLY A 48 -9.13 0.09 8.82
C GLY A 48 -10.63 0.30 9.02
N ASP A 49 -11.03 1.28 9.83
CA ASP A 49 -12.44 1.61 10.09
C ASP A 49 -13.11 2.21 8.86
N ILE A 50 -12.45 3.18 8.23
CA ILE A 50 -12.97 3.84 7.02
C ILE A 50 -13.09 2.82 5.88
N ARG A 51 -12.05 1.99 5.68
CA ARG A 51 -12.06 0.89 4.71
C ARG A 51 -13.20 -0.10 4.96
N ARG A 52 -13.43 -0.51 6.21
CA ARG A 52 -14.56 -1.40 6.58
C ARG A 52 -15.90 -0.75 6.26
N GLY A 53 -16.06 0.54 6.54
CA GLY A 53 -17.26 1.31 6.20
C GLY A 53 -17.53 1.33 4.69
N ILE A 54 -16.51 1.64 3.88
CA ILE A 54 -16.63 1.70 2.42
C ILE A 54 -17.05 0.34 1.86
N ILE A 55 -16.44 -0.75 2.34
CA ILE A 55 -16.82 -2.11 1.96
C ILE A 55 -18.28 -2.42 2.35
N ALA A 56 -18.75 -1.89 3.48
CA ALA A 56 -20.13 -2.04 3.93
C ALA A 56 -21.12 -1.09 3.23
N GLY A 57 -20.66 -0.25 2.30
CA GLY A 57 -21.52 0.59 1.44
C GLY A 57 -21.59 2.08 1.82
N THR A 58 -20.78 2.57 2.76
CA THR A 58 -20.69 4.02 3.01
C THR A 58 -20.02 4.74 1.84
N LYS A 59 -20.47 5.96 1.54
CA LYS A 59 -19.91 6.83 0.50
C LYS A 59 -18.79 7.69 1.07
N PHE A 60 -17.88 8.15 0.21
CA PHE A 60 -16.80 9.08 0.60
C PHE A 60 -17.27 10.41 1.18
N THR A 61 -18.50 10.81 0.82
CA THR A 61 -19.18 12.00 1.32
C THR A 61 -19.88 11.78 2.65
N ASP A 62 -19.95 10.54 3.16
CA ASP A 62 -20.52 10.25 4.47
C ASP A 62 -19.60 10.74 5.60
N ASN A 63 -20.18 11.00 6.78
CA ASN A 63 -19.47 11.48 7.95
C ASN A 63 -18.71 10.35 8.67
N VAL A 64 -17.54 10.67 9.23
CA VAL A 64 -16.72 9.75 10.04
C VAL A 64 -17.44 9.16 11.24
N GLU A 65 -18.45 9.86 11.78
CA GLU A 65 -19.27 9.36 12.88
C GLU A 65 -19.90 7.98 12.58
N LYS A 66 -20.19 7.68 11.31
CA LYS A 66 -20.79 6.40 10.90
C LYS A 66 -19.84 5.21 11.06
N VAL A 67 -18.53 5.44 11.02
CA VAL A 67 -17.51 4.39 11.02
C VAL A 67 -16.62 4.42 12.26
N MET A 68 -16.77 5.42 13.11
CA MET A 68 -15.89 5.62 14.26
C MET A 68 -16.02 4.52 15.31
N HIS A 69 -14.89 4.19 15.93
CA HIS A 69 -14.83 3.29 17.06
C HIS A 69 -15.05 4.07 18.37
N LYS A 70 -16.15 3.78 19.06
CA LYS A 70 -16.53 4.41 20.33
C LYS A 70 -15.88 3.77 21.56
N GLY A 71 -15.44 2.51 21.45
CA GLY A 71 -14.84 1.74 22.55
C GLY A 71 -13.34 1.99 22.74
N PHE A 72 -12.89 3.23 22.64
CA PHE A 72 -11.46 3.56 22.70
C PHE A 72 -10.90 3.43 24.13
N THR A 73 -9.62 3.09 24.22
CA THR A 73 -8.87 3.09 25.48
C THR A 73 -8.17 4.43 25.65
N ALA A 74 -8.30 5.08 26.81
CA ALA A 74 -7.69 6.38 27.11
C ALA A 74 -7.09 6.41 28.53
N VAL A 75 -6.22 7.38 28.80
CA VAL A 75 -5.68 7.65 30.14
C VAL A 75 -6.02 9.06 30.60
N THR A 76 -6.27 9.25 31.89
CA THR A 76 -6.66 10.56 32.46
C THR A 76 -5.47 11.20 33.18
N LEU A 77 -5.22 12.48 32.92
CA LEU A 77 -4.01 13.20 33.34
C LEU A 77 -3.84 13.25 34.88
N ASN A 78 -4.95 13.35 35.62
CA ASN A 78 -4.96 13.44 37.09
C ASN A 78 -5.18 12.10 37.81
N GLN A 79 -5.44 11.02 37.06
CA GLN A 79 -5.62 9.68 37.62
C GLN A 79 -4.85 8.68 36.76
N SER A 80 -3.77 8.13 37.31
CA SER A 80 -3.01 7.03 36.71
C SER A 80 -2.06 7.37 35.54
N TYR A 81 -1.75 8.63 35.28
CA TYR A 81 -0.76 8.98 34.25
C TYR A 81 0.68 8.78 34.75
N THR A 82 1.27 7.62 34.47
CA THR A 82 2.72 7.40 34.49
C THR A 82 3.14 6.74 33.18
N GLU A 83 4.27 7.14 32.62
CA GLU A 83 4.76 6.58 31.36
C GLU A 83 4.84 5.04 31.40
N GLU A 84 5.30 4.45 32.50
CA GLU A 84 5.37 2.99 32.66
C GLU A 84 4.01 2.31 32.60
N LYS A 85 2.97 2.94 33.13
CA LYS A 85 1.60 2.40 33.10
C LYS A 85 0.99 2.53 31.70
N VAL A 86 1.26 3.64 31.00
CA VAL A 86 0.86 3.80 29.59
C VAL A 86 1.58 2.77 28.72
N LYS A 87 2.90 2.59 28.88
CA LYS A 87 3.68 1.55 28.15
C LYS A 87 3.11 0.16 28.36
N ARG A 88 2.80 -0.20 29.61
CA ARG A 88 2.18 -1.49 29.93
C ARG A 88 0.81 -1.65 29.29
N LEU A 89 -0.02 -0.63 29.38
CA LEU A 89 -1.34 -0.63 28.77
C LEU A 89 -1.24 -0.80 27.24
N MET A 90 -0.31 -0.10 26.59
CA MET A 90 -0.04 -0.24 25.16
C MET A 90 0.41 -1.65 24.79
N LEU A 91 1.28 -2.27 25.59
CA LEU A 91 1.73 -3.65 25.37
C LEU A 91 0.60 -4.68 25.56
N GLU A 92 -0.20 -4.54 26.62
CA GLU A 92 -1.30 -5.45 26.95
C GLU A 92 -2.44 -5.35 25.93
N THR A 93 -2.78 -4.14 25.51
CA THR A 93 -3.86 -3.86 24.56
C THR A 93 -3.40 -3.88 23.09
N LYS A 94 -2.09 -3.96 22.85
CA LYS A 94 -1.45 -3.84 21.53
C LYS A 94 -1.84 -2.56 20.77
N LEU A 95 -2.07 -1.47 21.51
CA LEU A 95 -2.40 -0.16 20.94
C LEU A 95 -1.14 0.66 20.72
N GLU A 96 -0.96 1.18 19.50
CA GLU A 96 0.17 2.03 19.15
C GLU A 96 -0.04 3.50 19.55
N GLN A 97 -1.27 3.91 19.85
CA GLN A 97 -1.60 5.27 20.27
C GLN A 97 -2.62 5.25 21.40
N ILE A 98 -2.39 6.06 22.43
CA ILE A 98 -3.34 6.24 23.54
C ILE A 98 -3.61 7.74 23.76
N PRO A 99 -4.87 8.20 23.63
CA PRO A 99 -5.23 9.57 23.96
C PRO A 99 -5.15 9.82 25.47
N VAL A 100 -4.65 11.01 25.81
CA VAL A 100 -4.63 11.54 27.18
C VAL A 100 -5.77 12.54 27.33
N LEU A 101 -6.62 12.30 28.32
CA LEU A 101 -7.81 13.10 28.61
C LEU A 101 -7.63 13.87 29.92
N ASP A 102 -8.31 15.00 30.05
CA ASP A 102 -8.54 15.63 31.34
C ASP A 102 -9.77 15.03 32.05
N ASP A 103 -10.07 15.51 33.27
CA ASP A 103 -11.19 15.04 34.08
C ASP A 103 -12.58 15.34 33.45
N THR A 104 -12.62 16.18 32.41
CA THR A 104 -13.84 16.53 31.66
C THR A 104 -14.03 15.67 30.41
N GLY A 105 -13.08 14.77 30.12
CA GLY A 105 -13.05 13.96 28.89
C GLY A 105 -12.54 14.70 27.66
N THR A 106 -11.92 15.87 27.85
CA THR A 106 -11.30 16.65 26.78
C THR A 106 -9.94 16.05 26.45
N ILE A 107 -9.65 15.86 25.16
CA ILE A 107 -8.34 15.38 24.74
C ILE A 107 -7.29 16.49 24.86
N VAL A 108 -6.21 16.19 25.59
CA VAL A 108 -5.14 17.15 25.92
C VAL A 108 -3.78 16.76 25.35
N ASP A 109 -3.52 15.47 25.14
CA ASP A 109 -2.33 14.95 24.44
C ASP A 109 -2.61 13.56 23.83
N VAL A 110 -1.67 13.02 23.06
CA VAL A 110 -1.66 11.64 22.57
C VAL A 110 -0.28 11.04 22.81
N VAL A 111 -0.24 9.89 23.47
CA VAL A 111 0.98 9.10 23.62
C VAL A 111 1.09 8.15 22.43
N LEU A 112 2.16 8.30 21.65
CA LEU A 112 2.47 7.44 20.51
C LEU A 112 3.55 6.44 20.90
N TRP A 113 3.43 5.21 20.40
CA TRP A 113 4.40 4.14 20.61
C TRP A 113 5.77 4.52 20.03
N THR A 114 5.77 5.25 18.91
CA THR A 114 6.96 5.84 18.29
C THR A 114 7.70 6.77 19.25
N ASN A 115 7.00 7.71 19.91
CA ASN A 115 7.61 8.63 20.87
C ASN A 115 8.20 7.89 22.09
N ILE A 116 7.62 6.76 22.49
CA ILE A 116 8.13 5.91 23.58
C ILE A 116 9.40 5.15 23.15
N LEU A 117 9.46 4.75 21.89
CA LEU A 117 10.56 3.99 21.30
C LEU A 117 11.70 4.88 20.80
N GLU A 118 11.48 6.18 20.59
CA GLU A 118 12.53 7.11 20.13
C GLU A 118 13.73 7.19 21.08
N GLU A 119 13.61 6.78 22.34
CA GLU A 119 14.78 6.60 23.23
C GLU A 119 15.61 5.33 22.95
N LYS A 120 15.13 4.38 22.13
CA LYS A 120 15.80 3.07 21.91
C LYS A 120 15.75 2.48 20.49
N SER A 121 15.04 3.04 19.52
CA SER A 121 14.89 2.42 18.20
C SER A 121 15.47 3.25 17.05
N ARG A 122 16.79 3.41 17.02
CA ARG A 122 17.48 3.25 15.73
C ARG A 122 17.43 1.76 15.40
N LEU A 123 16.55 1.40 14.47
CA LEU A 123 16.56 0.16 13.67
C LEU A 123 16.94 -1.12 14.43
N THR A 124 15.93 -1.91 14.81
CA THR A 124 16.12 -3.37 14.93
C THR A 124 15.06 -4.08 14.07
N PRO A 125 15.47 -4.85 13.05
CA PRO A 125 14.55 -5.65 12.23
C PRO A 125 14.03 -6.81 13.09
N GLY A 126 12.85 -6.64 13.68
CA GLY A 126 12.31 -7.58 14.67
C GLY A 126 11.48 -8.73 14.12
N HIS A 127 11.09 -8.71 12.84
CA HIS A 127 10.32 -9.81 12.26
C HIS A 127 10.66 -9.99 10.79
N LEU A 128 11.54 -10.95 10.50
CA LEU A 128 11.77 -11.42 9.14
C LEU A 128 10.54 -12.21 8.69
N ILE A 129 9.94 -11.77 7.59
CA ILE A 129 8.81 -12.45 6.95
C ILE A 129 9.38 -13.44 5.93
N PRO A 130 9.17 -14.75 6.09
CA PRO A 130 9.77 -15.76 5.20
C PRO A 130 9.09 -15.84 3.83
N ASN A 131 7.93 -15.18 3.66
CA ASN A 131 7.17 -15.17 2.42
C ASN A 131 7.97 -14.48 1.29
N GLN A 132 7.95 -15.11 0.12
CA GLN A 132 8.72 -14.65 -1.03
C GLN A 132 8.00 -13.52 -1.77
N VAL A 133 8.79 -12.58 -2.30
CA VAL A 133 8.33 -11.52 -3.20
C VAL A 133 8.83 -11.83 -4.60
N VAL A 134 7.90 -12.08 -5.51
CA VAL A 134 8.16 -12.31 -6.93
C VAL A 134 8.05 -11.00 -7.69
N ILE A 135 9.11 -10.64 -8.41
CA ILE A 135 9.16 -9.42 -9.22
C ILE A 135 9.14 -9.80 -10.71
N MET A 136 8.11 -9.35 -11.42
CA MET A 136 7.97 -9.54 -12.86
C MET A 136 8.88 -8.55 -13.61
N ALA A 137 10.04 -9.03 -14.09
CA ALA A 137 11.11 -8.22 -14.66
C ALA A 137 11.52 -8.66 -16.09
N GLY A 138 10.68 -9.44 -16.79
CA GLY A 138 10.97 -9.96 -18.12
C GLY A 138 10.66 -9.03 -19.30
N GLY A 139 9.86 -7.98 -19.10
CA GLY A 139 9.36 -7.12 -20.17
C GLY A 139 10.41 -6.20 -20.82
N LYS A 140 10.21 -5.87 -22.10
CA LYS A 140 11.10 -4.96 -22.87
C LYS A 140 11.04 -3.49 -22.43
N GLY A 141 9.96 -3.07 -21.78
CA GLY A 141 9.81 -1.69 -21.27
C GLY A 141 9.72 -0.60 -22.36
N THR A 142 9.19 -0.92 -23.54
CA THR A 142 9.19 -0.05 -24.74
C THR A 142 8.65 1.37 -24.54
N ARG A 143 7.83 1.61 -23.52
CA ARG A 143 7.28 2.94 -23.21
C ARG A 143 8.31 3.92 -22.62
N LEU A 144 9.47 3.41 -22.18
CA LEU A 144 10.62 4.19 -21.71
C LEU A 144 11.75 4.24 -22.74
N ASP A 145 11.46 3.92 -24.01
CA ASP A 145 12.39 4.19 -25.11
C ASP A 145 12.75 5.71 -25.13
N PRO A 146 14.03 6.10 -25.34
CA PRO A 146 15.18 5.27 -25.70
C PRO A 146 15.97 4.63 -24.55
N PHE A 147 15.68 4.88 -23.27
CA PHE A 147 16.49 4.34 -22.17
C PHE A 147 16.54 2.82 -22.17
N THR A 148 15.41 2.18 -22.48
CA THR A 148 15.28 0.72 -22.46
C THR A 148 16.02 0.00 -23.61
N LYS A 149 16.56 0.74 -24.58
CA LYS A 149 17.54 0.21 -25.55
C LYS A 149 18.89 -0.06 -24.90
N ILE A 150 19.27 0.75 -23.92
CA ILE A 150 20.56 0.67 -23.25
C ILE A 150 20.44 -0.19 -21.99
N LEU A 151 19.54 0.17 -21.07
CA LEU A 151 19.36 -0.53 -19.79
C LEU A 151 18.05 -1.33 -19.78
N PRO A 152 17.98 -2.51 -19.14
CA PRO A 152 16.69 -3.11 -18.85
C PRO A 152 15.88 -2.21 -17.91
N LYS A 153 14.56 -2.19 -18.07
CA LYS A 153 13.66 -1.32 -17.29
C LYS A 153 13.90 -1.36 -15.77
N PRO A 154 14.06 -2.54 -15.12
CA PRO A 154 14.34 -2.61 -13.69
C PRO A 154 15.59 -1.85 -13.23
N LEU A 155 16.58 -1.68 -14.13
CA LEU A 155 17.86 -1.03 -13.84
C LEU A 155 17.90 0.45 -14.25
N ILE A 156 16.79 1.04 -14.68
CA ILE A 156 16.75 2.48 -14.92
C ILE A 156 16.95 3.19 -13.58
N PRO A 157 17.91 4.14 -13.47
CA PRO A 157 18.22 4.80 -12.21
C PRO A 157 17.14 5.80 -11.82
N ILE A 158 16.81 5.87 -10.52
CA ILE A 158 16.16 7.00 -9.87
C ILE A 158 17.15 7.49 -8.82
N HIS A 159 17.71 8.68 -9.04
CA HIS A 159 18.82 9.21 -8.25
C HIS A 159 20.00 8.25 -8.22
N ASN A 160 20.35 7.72 -7.05
CA ASN A 160 21.52 6.87 -6.81
C ASN A 160 21.23 5.36 -6.90
N LYS A 161 19.98 4.95 -7.11
CA LYS A 161 19.57 3.53 -7.12
C LYS A 161 18.66 3.22 -8.32
N PRO A 162 18.72 2.02 -8.91
CA PRO A 162 17.77 1.58 -9.91
C PRO A 162 16.36 1.41 -9.33
N ILE A 163 15.33 1.48 -10.18
CA ILE A 163 13.93 1.29 -9.81
C ILE A 163 13.74 0.03 -8.96
N ILE A 164 14.38 -1.07 -9.34
CA ILE A 164 14.20 -2.34 -8.66
C ILE A 164 14.71 -2.33 -7.21
N GLU A 165 15.81 -1.64 -6.91
CA GLU A 165 16.28 -1.48 -5.52
C GLU A 165 15.26 -0.68 -4.70
N HIS A 166 14.69 0.41 -5.26
CA HIS A 166 13.66 1.18 -4.56
C HIS A 166 12.43 0.34 -4.20
N ILE A 167 12.04 -0.59 -5.06
CA ILE A 167 10.94 -1.54 -4.80
C ILE A 167 11.35 -2.50 -3.69
N MET A 168 12.49 -3.17 -3.83
CA MET A 168 12.97 -4.18 -2.89
C MET A 168 13.26 -3.61 -1.51
N ASP A 169 13.84 -2.41 -1.42
CA ASP A 169 14.10 -1.72 -0.15
C ASP A 169 12.83 -1.45 0.65
N ARG A 170 11.70 -1.17 -0.03
CA ARG A 170 10.40 -0.97 0.65
C ARG A 170 9.86 -2.27 1.22
N PHE A 171 9.95 -3.36 0.46
CA PHE A 171 9.64 -4.70 0.97
C PHE A 171 10.57 -5.09 2.13
N TYR A 172 11.86 -4.79 2.03
CA TYR A 172 12.85 -5.08 3.06
C TYR A 172 12.59 -4.32 4.36
N LYS A 173 12.22 -3.03 4.27
CA LYS A 173 11.78 -2.24 5.44
C LYS A 173 10.55 -2.86 6.13
N ASN A 174 9.73 -3.61 5.40
CA ASN A 174 8.56 -4.35 5.90
C ASN A 174 8.88 -5.79 6.35
N GLY A 175 10.15 -6.19 6.36
CA GLY A 175 10.60 -7.51 6.84
C GLY A 175 10.75 -8.59 5.76
N PHE A 176 10.41 -8.30 4.50
CA PHE A 176 10.58 -9.25 3.38
C PHE A 176 12.02 -9.26 2.88
N HIS A 177 12.65 -10.43 2.82
CA HIS A 177 14.07 -10.57 2.49
C HIS A 177 14.34 -11.61 1.40
N GLU A 178 13.33 -12.34 0.95
CA GLU A 178 13.45 -13.36 -0.10
C GLU A 178 12.79 -12.88 -1.39
N PHE A 179 13.59 -12.59 -2.41
CA PHE A 179 13.12 -12.09 -3.69
C PHE A 179 13.40 -13.09 -4.82
N ILE A 180 12.42 -13.23 -5.72
CA ILE A 180 12.54 -14.02 -6.95
C ILE A 180 12.25 -13.10 -8.13
N LEU A 181 13.21 -12.92 -9.03
CA LEU A 181 13.01 -12.13 -10.24
C LEU A 181 12.75 -13.07 -11.42
N ILE A 182 11.62 -12.88 -12.10
CA ILE A 182 11.34 -13.53 -13.38
C ILE A 182 11.91 -12.65 -14.49
N LEU A 183 12.88 -13.18 -15.23
CA LEU A 183 13.70 -12.45 -16.20
C LEU A 183 13.53 -12.99 -17.62
N ASN A 184 13.64 -12.09 -18.62
CA ASN A 184 13.73 -12.45 -20.03
C ASN A 184 14.63 -11.45 -20.77
N TYR A 185 14.13 -10.24 -21.07
CA TYR A 185 14.89 -9.22 -21.80
C TYR A 185 16.10 -8.69 -21.00
N LYS A 186 17.30 -8.71 -21.62
CA LYS A 186 18.58 -8.22 -21.03
C LYS A 186 18.88 -8.79 -19.62
N LYS A 187 18.42 -10.02 -19.35
CA LYS A 187 18.57 -10.71 -18.05
C LYS A 187 20.00 -10.74 -17.50
N GLU A 188 21.01 -10.88 -18.36
CA GLU A 188 22.42 -10.91 -17.92
C GLU A 188 22.85 -9.61 -17.22
N MET A 189 22.37 -8.45 -17.67
CA MET A 189 22.69 -7.17 -17.01
C MET A 189 22.08 -7.10 -15.60
N ILE A 190 20.86 -7.63 -15.43
CA ILE A 190 20.17 -7.68 -14.14
C ILE A 190 20.93 -8.62 -13.20
N LYS A 191 21.28 -9.82 -13.66
CA LYS A 191 22.04 -10.80 -12.87
C LYS A 191 23.42 -10.28 -12.47
N MET A 192 24.13 -9.63 -13.39
CA MET A 192 25.43 -9.01 -13.11
C MET A 192 25.32 -7.93 -12.04
N TYR A 193 24.34 -7.04 -12.18
CA TYR A 193 24.10 -5.98 -11.20
C TYR A 193 23.88 -6.54 -9.78
N PHE A 194 23.01 -7.55 -9.62
CA PHE A 194 22.78 -8.17 -8.32
C PHE A 194 23.93 -9.07 -7.84
N GLY A 195 24.78 -9.57 -8.74
CA GLY A 195 25.97 -10.35 -8.39
C GLY A 195 27.15 -9.51 -7.90
N GLU A 196 27.24 -8.25 -8.33
CA GLU A 196 28.31 -7.32 -7.93
C GLU A 196 27.97 -6.48 -6.70
N ASN A 197 26.69 -6.30 -6.40
CA ASN A 197 26.23 -5.49 -5.28
C ASN A 197 25.92 -6.34 -4.05
N ASN A 198 26.47 -5.94 -2.88
CA ASN A 198 26.17 -6.59 -1.61
C ASN A 198 24.89 -5.99 -1.01
N LEU A 199 23.75 -6.63 -1.27
CA LEU A 199 22.44 -6.20 -0.79
C LEU A 199 22.05 -6.92 0.51
N PRO A 200 21.22 -6.31 1.37
CA PRO A 200 20.84 -6.89 2.66
C PRO A 200 19.75 -7.98 2.56
N TYR A 201 19.40 -8.42 1.36
CA TYR A 201 18.35 -9.40 1.09
C TYR A 201 18.77 -10.40 0.01
N ASN A 202 18.11 -11.56 0.01
CA ASN A 202 18.39 -12.67 -0.89
C ASN A 202 17.64 -12.50 -2.21
N VAL A 203 18.34 -12.70 -3.32
CA VAL A 203 17.80 -12.54 -4.67
C VAL A 203 18.09 -13.80 -5.47
N SER A 204 17.03 -14.41 -5.99
CA SER A 204 17.10 -15.54 -6.92
C SER A 204 16.48 -15.16 -8.25
N PHE A 205 16.87 -15.88 -9.31
CA PHE A 205 16.45 -15.58 -10.68
C PHE A 205 15.79 -16.80 -11.31
N VAL A 206 14.71 -16.55 -12.04
CA VAL A 206 14.05 -17.51 -12.91
C VAL A 206 13.98 -16.92 -14.29
N GLU A 207 14.37 -17.68 -15.31
CA GLU A 207 14.51 -17.19 -16.67
C GLU A 207 13.42 -17.78 -17.55
N GLU A 208 12.65 -16.92 -18.21
CA GLU A 208 11.74 -17.34 -19.25
C GLU A 208 12.53 -17.60 -20.55
N SER A 209 12.24 -18.71 -21.22
CA SER A 209 12.78 -19.00 -22.56
C SER A 209 12.31 -17.95 -23.57
N ASP A 210 11.01 -17.65 -23.56
CA ASP A 210 10.33 -16.62 -24.33
C ASP A 210 9.46 -15.76 -23.41
N TYR A 211 9.13 -14.54 -23.83
CA TYR A 211 8.27 -13.65 -23.05
C TYR A 211 6.83 -14.21 -22.96
N CYS A 212 6.44 -14.71 -21.78
CA CYS A 212 5.16 -15.36 -21.55
C CYS A 212 4.07 -14.40 -21.05
N GLY A 213 4.23 -13.10 -21.27
CA GLY A 213 3.28 -12.08 -20.83
C GLY A 213 3.52 -11.64 -19.38
N THR A 214 2.55 -10.95 -18.79
CA THR A 214 2.66 -10.36 -17.45
C THR A 214 2.28 -11.30 -16.29
N ALA A 215 1.81 -12.51 -16.58
CA ALA A 215 1.55 -13.55 -15.59
C ALA A 215 2.15 -14.92 -15.97
N GLY A 216 2.39 -15.20 -17.26
CA GLY A 216 2.81 -16.55 -17.71
C GLY A 216 4.08 -17.08 -17.05
N GLY A 217 5.10 -16.24 -16.86
CA GLY A 217 6.35 -16.65 -16.20
C GLY A 217 6.17 -17.18 -14.76
N LEU A 218 5.04 -16.91 -14.11
CA LEU A 218 4.72 -17.48 -12.79
C LEU A 218 4.59 -19.01 -12.84
N SER A 219 4.28 -19.61 -14.00
CA SER A 219 4.21 -21.07 -14.15
C SER A 219 5.53 -21.76 -13.78
N LEU A 220 6.66 -21.06 -13.96
CA LEU A 220 8.00 -21.56 -13.66
C LEU A 220 8.24 -21.74 -12.15
N LEU A 221 7.36 -21.18 -11.31
CA LEU A 221 7.50 -21.18 -9.86
C LEU A 221 6.63 -22.21 -9.13
N LYS A 222 5.82 -23.01 -9.85
CA LYS A 222 4.91 -24.04 -9.28
C LYS A 222 5.58 -24.95 -8.24
N ASN A 223 6.81 -25.36 -8.50
CA ASN A 223 7.54 -26.28 -7.63
C ASN A 223 8.34 -25.57 -6.53
N THR A 224 8.53 -24.26 -6.65
CA THR A 224 9.36 -23.45 -5.74
C THR A 224 8.51 -22.78 -4.66
N LEU A 225 7.39 -22.17 -5.04
CA LEU A 225 6.53 -21.42 -4.13
C LEU A 225 5.56 -22.37 -3.41
N LYS A 226 5.75 -22.57 -2.11
CA LYS A 226 4.92 -23.45 -1.27
C LYS A 226 4.08 -22.71 -0.23
N GLN A 227 4.29 -21.41 -0.10
CA GLN A 227 3.56 -20.54 0.82
C GLN A 227 3.00 -19.35 0.05
N THR A 228 2.05 -18.65 0.64
CA THR A 228 1.52 -17.39 0.10
C THR A 228 2.66 -16.44 -0.24
N PHE A 229 2.57 -15.80 -1.38
CA PHE A 229 3.64 -14.97 -1.90
C PHE A 229 3.07 -13.69 -2.51
N ILE A 230 3.93 -12.69 -2.60
CA ILE A 230 3.59 -11.42 -3.23
C ILE A 230 4.12 -11.45 -4.65
N VAL A 231 3.33 -10.96 -5.60
CA VAL A 231 3.78 -10.69 -6.97
C VAL A 231 3.70 -9.20 -7.20
N THR A 232 4.75 -8.60 -7.74
CA THR A 232 4.74 -7.18 -8.13
C THR A 232 5.41 -6.94 -9.46
N ASN A 233 4.97 -5.94 -10.20
CA ASN A 233 5.69 -5.45 -11.37
C ASN A 233 7.01 -4.76 -10.96
N CYS A 234 8.00 -4.78 -11.86
CA CYS A 234 9.32 -4.17 -11.65
C CYS A 234 9.36 -2.63 -11.81
N ASP A 235 8.20 -1.99 -11.94
CA ASP A 235 8.04 -0.55 -12.19
C ASP A 235 7.07 0.13 -11.22
N THR A 236 6.56 -0.63 -10.27
CA THR A 236 5.51 -0.22 -9.35
C THR A 236 6.11 0.02 -7.98
N ILE A 237 6.02 1.25 -7.50
CA ILE A 237 6.34 1.61 -6.12
C ILE A 237 5.04 1.89 -5.38
N LEU A 238 4.81 1.12 -4.31
CA LEU A 238 3.73 1.34 -3.36
C LEU A 238 4.29 1.83 -2.03
N GLU A 239 3.69 2.89 -1.51
CA GLU A 239 3.85 3.34 -0.13
C GLU A 239 2.89 2.56 0.77
N GLY A 240 3.26 2.32 2.03
CA GLY A 240 2.39 1.63 3.01
C GLY A 240 2.95 0.32 3.54
N GLU A 241 2.17 -0.28 4.44
CA GLU A 241 2.54 -1.46 5.21
C GLU A 241 2.13 -2.74 4.47
N TYR A 242 3.09 -3.44 3.85
CA TYR A 242 2.82 -4.63 3.03
C TYR A 242 2.24 -5.79 3.86
N ILE A 243 2.49 -5.80 5.18
CA ILE A 243 1.90 -6.77 6.11
C ILE A 243 0.37 -6.67 6.17
N ASP A 244 -0.20 -5.48 5.98
CA ASP A 244 -1.64 -5.27 5.98
C ASP A 244 -2.30 -5.97 4.78
N PHE A 245 -1.62 -5.98 3.62
CA PHE A 245 -2.09 -6.66 2.44
C PHE A 245 -2.17 -8.17 2.68
N PHE A 246 -1.15 -8.71 3.36
CA PHE A 246 -1.05 -10.12 3.70
C PHE A 246 -2.13 -10.55 4.71
N ASN A 247 -2.29 -9.79 5.80
CA ASN A 247 -3.32 -10.06 6.81
C ASN A 247 -4.72 -10.02 6.19
N TRP A 248 -5.00 -9.02 5.36
CA TRP A 248 -6.29 -8.89 4.69
C TRP A 248 -6.59 -10.06 3.75
N HIS A 249 -5.58 -10.51 2.99
CA HIS A 249 -5.69 -11.67 2.11
C HIS A 249 -6.06 -12.94 2.91
N LYS A 250 -5.35 -13.17 4.03
CA LYS A 250 -5.58 -14.33 4.91
C LYS A 250 -6.94 -14.30 5.60
N GLU A 251 -7.34 -13.16 6.16
CA GLU A 251 -8.63 -13.00 6.83
C GLU A 251 -9.81 -13.34 5.92
N ARG A 252 -9.71 -12.97 4.64
CA ARG A 252 -10.77 -13.19 3.64
C ARG A 252 -10.73 -14.55 2.96
N ARG A 253 -9.63 -15.29 3.18
CA ARG A 253 -9.35 -16.58 2.54
C ARG A 253 -9.44 -16.45 1.01
N ASN A 254 -8.84 -15.39 0.48
CA ASN A 254 -8.80 -15.18 -0.96
C ASN A 254 -7.79 -16.15 -1.59
N LEU A 255 -8.06 -16.61 -2.82
CA LEU A 255 -7.04 -17.26 -3.64
C LEU A 255 -6.07 -16.22 -4.21
N MET A 256 -6.61 -15.06 -4.57
CA MET A 256 -5.88 -13.91 -5.09
C MET A 256 -6.38 -12.63 -4.42
N THR A 257 -5.47 -11.76 -4.00
CA THR A 257 -5.78 -10.37 -3.66
C THR A 257 -5.07 -9.45 -4.63
N ILE A 258 -5.80 -8.51 -5.23
CA ILE A 258 -5.28 -7.39 -6.02
C ILE A 258 -5.14 -6.19 -5.09
N VAL A 259 -3.98 -5.53 -5.07
CA VAL A 259 -3.85 -4.22 -4.42
C VAL A 259 -4.36 -3.17 -5.41
N GLY A 260 -5.46 -2.50 -5.06
CA GLY A 260 -6.05 -1.44 -5.88
C GLY A 260 -5.80 -0.08 -5.25
N SER A 261 -5.10 0.81 -5.94
CA SER A 261 -4.87 2.18 -5.43
C SER A 261 -6.03 3.07 -5.81
N HIS A 262 -6.53 3.84 -4.86
CA HIS A 262 -7.47 4.91 -5.15
C HIS A 262 -6.81 5.98 -6.01
N LYS A 263 -7.58 6.51 -6.97
CA LYS A 263 -7.20 7.64 -7.82
C LYS A 263 -8.41 8.52 -8.05
N GLU A 264 -8.27 9.80 -7.76
CA GLU A 264 -9.22 10.82 -8.17
C GLU A 264 -8.82 11.36 -9.55
N ILE A 265 -9.71 11.20 -10.53
CA ILE A 265 -9.54 11.81 -11.85
C ILE A 265 -10.51 12.98 -11.96
N THR A 266 -9.98 14.17 -12.20
CA THR A 266 -10.80 15.34 -12.56
C THR A 266 -10.91 15.40 -14.08
N VAL A 267 -12.13 15.34 -14.60
CA VAL A 267 -12.37 15.65 -16.01
C VAL A 267 -12.27 17.17 -16.17
N PRO A 268 -11.39 17.74 -16.99
CA PRO A 268 -11.17 19.19 -17.02
C PRO A 268 -12.24 19.96 -17.81
N TYR A 269 -13.42 19.37 -18.01
CA TYR A 269 -14.52 19.88 -18.84
C TYR A 269 -15.88 19.61 -18.18
N GLY A 270 -16.92 20.29 -18.66
CA GLY A 270 -18.31 19.94 -18.37
C GLY A 270 -18.70 18.62 -19.05
N VAL A 271 -19.09 17.62 -18.26
CA VAL A 271 -19.58 16.32 -18.73
C VAL A 271 -21.09 16.41 -18.93
N LEU A 272 -21.54 16.17 -20.17
CA LEU A 272 -22.96 16.14 -20.51
C LEU A 272 -23.56 14.78 -20.20
N ASN A 273 -24.51 14.73 -19.27
CA ASN A 273 -25.32 13.55 -19.00
C ASN A 273 -26.51 13.55 -19.97
N MET A 274 -26.59 12.56 -20.85
CA MET A 274 -27.64 12.44 -21.87
C MET A 274 -28.43 11.14 -21.70
N GLY A 275 -29.74 11.19 -21.99
CA GLY A 275 -30.61 10.02 -22.09
C GLY A 275 -31.60 10.22 -23.22
N ASP A 276 -31.79 9.20 -24.07
CA ASP A 276 -32.68 9.24 -25.25
C ASP A 276 -32.48 10.47 -26.15
N GLY A 277 -31.22 10.91 -26.32
CA GLY A 277 -30.86 12.08 -27.13
C GLY A 277 -31.19 13.44 -26.50
N SER A 278 -31.70 13.47 -25.27
CA SER A 278 -31.98 14.70 -24.51
C SER A 278 -30.92 14.95 -23.44
N LEU A 279 -30.64 16.22 -23.17
CA LEU A 279 -29.76 16.64 -22.08
C LEU A 279 -30.48 16.45 -20.73
N ILE A 280 -29.88 15.64 -19.86
CA ILE A 280 -30.33 15.45 -18.47
C ILE A 280 -29.66 16.48 -17.55
N GLY A 281 -28.36 16.74 -17.75
CA GLY A 281 -27.61 17.67 -16.91
C GLY A 281 -26.16 17.83 -17.35
N ILE A 282 -25.46 18.77 -16.71
CA ILE A 282 -24.04 19.03 -16.95
C ILE A 282 -23.33 18.98 -15.60
N ASP A 283 -22.35 18.09 -15.48
CA ASP A 283 -21.43 18.08 -14.34
C ASP A 283 -20.18 18.87 -14.75
N GLU A 284 -19.96 20.04 -14.15
CA GLU A 284 -18.76 20.84 -14.44
C GLU A 284 -17.55 20.31 -13.67
N LYS A 285 -16.49 19.98 -14.40
CA LYS A 285 -15.23 19.45 -13.86
C LYS A 285 -15.42 18.33 -12.82
N PRO A 286 -16.20 17.27 -13.14
CA PRO A 286 -16.51 16.24 -12.19
C PRO A 286 -15.24 15.51 -11.75
N LYS A 287 -15.23 15.15 -10.48
CA LYS A 287 -14.23 14.29 -9.87
C LYS A 287 -14.77 12.87 -9.83
N ILE A 288 -14.01 11.95 -10.41
CA ILE A 288 -14.34 10.53 -10.47
C ILE A 288 -13.35 9.79 -9.58
N ASP A 289 -13.84 9.20 -8.51
CA ASP A 289 -13.08 8.32 -7.63
C ASP A 289 -13.03 6.91 -8.24
N LEU A 290 -11.83 6.39 -8.47
CA LEU A 290 -11.60 5.08 -9.08
C LEU A 290 -10.58 4.27 -8.26
N PHE A 291 -10.62 2.94 -8.40
CA PHE A 291 -9.52 2.08 -7.96
C PHE A 291 -8.81 1.52 -9.18
N VAL A 292 -7.50 1.74 -9.22
CA VAL A 292 -6.64 1.30 -10.32
C VAL A 292 -5.81 0.12 -9.84
N ASN A 293 -5.68 -0.91 -10.67
CA ASN A 293 -4.78 -2.02 -10.40
C ASN A 293 -3.34 -1.51 -10.33
N THR A 294 -2.67 -1.73 -9.20
CA THR A 294 -1.31 -1.22 -8.99
C THR A 294 -0.26 -2.05 -9.67
N GLY A 295 -0.54 -3.31 -10.03
CA GLY A 295 0.48 -4.26 -10.45
C GLY A 295 1.06 -5.07 -9.30
N THR A 296 0.48 -4.98 -8.09
CA THR A 296 0.88 -5.78 -6.92
C THR A 296 -0.26 -6.69 -6.45
N TYR A 297 0.09 -7.93 -6.15
CA TYR A 297 -0.85 -9.01 -5.88
C TYR A 297 -0.35 -9.92 -4.76
N ILE A 298 -1.27 -10.60 -4.09
CA ILE A 298 -0.99 -11.63 -3.07
C ILE A 298 -1.68 -12.91 -3.51
N PHE A 299 -0.91 -13.98 -3.66
CA PHE A 299 -1.35 -15.26 -4.21
C PHE A 299 -1.12 -16.40 -3.24
N GLU A 300 -2.07 -17.36 -3.21
CA GLU A 300 -1.79 -18.68 -2.68
C GLU A 300 -1.11 -19.56 -3.76
N PRO A 301 -0.20 -20.47 -3.38
CA PRO A 301 0.55 -21.34 -4.31
C PRO A 301 -0.28 -22.08 -5.35
N VAL A 302 -1.46 -22.56 -4.95
CA VAL A 302 -2.36 -23.36 -5.81
C VAL A 302 -2.84 -22.58 -7.03
N ILE A 303 -2.82 -21.24 -7.00
CA ILE A 303 -3.20 -20.42 -8.14
C ILE A 303 -2.31 -20.68 -9.37
N LEU A 304 -1.06 -21.10 -9.14
CA LEU A 304 -0.11 -21.36 -10.21
C LEU A 304 -0.55 -22.52 -11.10
N ASP A 305 -1.33 -23.48 -10.57
CA ASP A 305 -1.86 -24.61 -11.34
C ASP A 305 -2.82 -24.18 -12.45
N LEU A 306 -3.36 -22.95 -12.38
CA LEU A 306 -4.23 -22.35 -13.40
C LEU A 306 -3.46 -21.75 -14.59
N ILE A 307 -2.12 -21.76 -14.55
CA ILE A 307 -1.24 -21.29 -15.62
C ILE A 307 -0.53 -22.50 -16.22
N ASN A 308 -0.67 -22.73 -17.52
CA ASN A 308 0.07 -23.82 -18.18
C ASN A 308 1.55 -23.44 -18.35
N GLU A 309 2.44 -24.44 -18.41
CA GLU A 309 3.86 -24.17 -18.63
C GLU A 309 4.08 -23.49 -19.99
N ASN A 310 4.88 -22.42 -20.00
CA ASN A 310 5.18 -21.59 -21.18
C ASN A 310 3.94 -20.94 -21.84
N GLU A 311 2.83 -20.84 -21.12
CA GLU A 311 1.64 -20.16 -21.61
C GLU A 311 1.87 -18.65 -21.64
N HIS A 312 1.61 -18.02 -22.79
CA HIS A 312 1.53 -16.57 -22.85
C HIS A 312 0.21 -16.09 -22.24
N VAL A 313 0.27 -15.48 -21.06
CA VAL A 313 -0.90 -14.92 -20.38
C VAL A 313 -0.55 -13.62 -19.67
N ASP A 314 -1.37 -12.61 -19.91
CA ASP A 314 -1.32 -11.34 -19.20
C ASP A 314 -2.15 -11.34 -17.92
N MET A 315 -1.76 -10.50 -16.97
CA MET A 315 -2.32 -10.49 -15.63
C MET A 315 -3.82 -10.15 -15.62
N ASP A 316 -4.30 -9.31 -16.53
CA ASP A 316 -5.74 -9.01 -16.67
C ASP A 316 -6.54 -10.25 -17.10
N LYS A 317 -6.02 -11.03 -18.05
CA LYS A 317 -6.62 -12.29 -18.50
C LYS A 317 -6.52 -13.37 -17.44
N PHE A 318 -5.41 -13.41 -16.70
CA PHE A 318 -5.25 -14.33 -15.58
C PHE A 318 -6.25 -14.02 -14.45
N ILE A 319 -6.42 -12.75 -14.08
CA ILE A 319 -7.44 -12.31 -13.12
C ILE A 319 -8.84 -12.76 -13.55
N ALA A 320 -9.19 -12.54 -14.82
CA ALA A 320 -10.48 -12.97 -15.36
C ALA A 320 -10.66 -14.50 -15.24
N ARG A 321 -9.63 -15.27 -15.61
CA ARG A 321 -9.62 -16.74 -15.50
C ARG A 321 -9.86 -17.22 -14.07
N VAL A 322 -9.18 -16.62 -13.09
CA VAL A 322 -9.33 -16.98 -11.67
C VAL A 322 -10.74 -16.63 -11.19
N LYS A 323 -11.26 -15.47 -11.59
CA LYS A 323 -12.61 -15.03 -11.20
C LYS A 323 -13.72 -15.93 -11.78
N ASP A 324 -13.56 -16.41 -13.00
CA ASP A 324 -14.54 -17.26 -13.67
C ASP A 324 -14.54 -18.70 -13.11
N ASN A 325 -13.51 -19.08 -12.37
CA ASN A 325 -13.47 -20.35 -11.65
C ASN A 325 -14.35 -20.25 -10.38
N HIS A 326 -15.53 -20.85 -10.41
CA HIS A 326 -16.63 -20.64 -9.44
C HIS A 326 -16.31 -20.88 -7.95
N ASN A 327 -15.16 -21.46 -7.61
CA ASN A 327 -14.71 -21.68 -6.23
C ASN A 327 -13.68 -20.65 -5.73
N ASP A 328 -13.14 -19.80 -6.60
CA ASP A 328 -11.94 -19.02 -6.30
C ASP A 328 -12.29 -17.57 -5.94
N ARG A 329 -11.82 -17.14 -4.76
CA ARG A 329 -12.05 -15.79 -4.26
C ARG A 329 -10.97 -14.83 -4.75
N VAL A 330 -11.33 -13.95 -5.66
CA VAL A 330 -10.53 -12.77 -6.05
C VAL A 330 -10.97 -11.58 -5.20
N GLY A 331 -10.10 -11.12 -4.30
CA GLY A 331 -10.32 -9.93 -3.49
C GLY A 331 -9.59 -8.71 -4.04
N VAL A 332 -10.11 -7.51 -3.74
CA VAL A 332 -9.41 -6.25 -3.97
C VAL A 332 -9.13 -5.58 -2.61
N PHE A 333 -7.86 -5.36 -2.29
CA PHE A 333 -7.44 -4.54 -1.16
C PHE A 333 -7.45 -3.07 -1.60
N PRO A 334 -8.30 -2.21 -1.01
CA PRO A 334 -8.31 -0.79 -1.31
C PRO A 334 -7.15 -0.10 -0.59
N HIS A 335 -6.18 0.36 -1.37
CA HIS A 335 -5.00 1.08 -0.94
C HIS A 335 -5.15 2.58 -1.20
N TRP A 336 -4.68 3.40 -0.26
CA TRP A 336 -4.88 4.85 -0.23
C TRP A 336 -3.57 5.65 -0.14
N GLY A 337 -2.45 4.97 0.05
CA GLY A 337 -1.13 5.60 0.06
C GLY A 337 -0.65 5.93 -1.35
N GLY A 338 0.55 6.47 -1.44
CA GLY A 338 1.19 6.79 -2.72
C GLY A 338 1.42 5.53 -3.57
N TRP A 339 1.03 5.61 -4.84
CA TRP A 339 1.34 4.63 -5.87
C TRP A 339 1.98 5.33 -7.07
N PHE A 340 3.14 4.82 -7.49
CA PHE A 340 3.90 5.34 -8.63
C PHE A 340 4.16 4.21 -9.63
N ASP A 341 3.59 4.33 -10.84
CA ASP A 341 3.92 3.50 -11.99
C ASP A 341 5.01 4.19 -12.81
N ILE A 342 6.25 3.81 -12.57
CA ILE A 342 7.43 4.40 -13.21
C ILE A 342 7.58 3.92 -14.68
N GLY A 343 6.63 3.13 -15.18
CA GLY A 343 6.63 2.61 -16.54
C GLY A 343 6.38 3.61 -17.66
N GLN A 344 6.16 4.88 -17.34
CA GLN A 344 5.87 5.97 -18.29
C GLN A 344 6.76 7.18 -18.02
N TRP A 345 7.09 7.92 -19.08
CA TRP A 345 7.95 9.10 -19.00
C TRP A 345 7.47 10.17 -18.01
N ASP A 346 6.17 10.47 -18.02
CA ASP A 346 5.61 11.52 -17.15
C ASP A 346 5.58 11.11 -15.67
N GLU A 347 5.40 9.83 -15.39
CA GLU A 347 5.43 9.29 -14.03
C GLU A 347 6.86 9.17 -13.52
N TYR A 348 7.81 8.69 -14.34
CA TYR A 348 9.24 8.67 -14.00
C TYR A 348 9.77 10.07 -13.66
N ARG A 349 9.38 11.10 -14.41
CA ARG A 349 9.76 12.49 -14.10
C ARG A 349 9.16 12.97 -12.77
N ARG A 350 7.93 12.56 -12.46
CA ARG A 350 7.32 12.88 -11.16
C ARG A 350 8.00 12.16 -10.02
N SER A 351 8.37 10.89 -10.19
CA SER A 351 9.04 10.11 -9.16
C SER A 351 10.42 10.66 -8.79
N LEU A 352 11.14 11.28 -9.73
CA LEU A 352 12.41 11.97 -9.45
C LEU A 352 12.26 13.09 -8.40
N LYS A 353 11.13 13.79 -8.37
CA LYS A 353 10.89 14.85 -7.36
C LYS A 353 10.52 14.22 -6.02
N HIS A 354 9.52 13.33 -6.02
CA HIS A 354 8.94 12.75 -4.81
C HIS A 354 9.91 11.85 -4.04
N ILE A 355 10.71 11.05 -4.74
CA ILE A 355 11.67 10.12 -4.11
C ILE A 355 12.93 10.87 -3.63
N GLY A 356 13.27 12.02 -4.24
CA GLY A 356 14.42 12.83 -3.85
C GLY A 356 14.21 13.60 -2.54
N GLU A 357 12.98 14.04 -2.26
CA GLU A 357 12.65 14.76 -1.04
C GLU A 357 12.72 13.85 0.22
N GLN A 358 12.49 12.54 0.07
CA GLN A 358 12.61 11.57 1.18
C GLN A 358 14.06 11.16 1.51
N SER A 359 15.03 11.42 0.62
CA SER A 359 16.44 11.05 0.85
C SER A 359 17.25 12.11 1.60
N ASP A 360 16.77 13.36 1.63
CA ASP A 360 17.47 14.49 2.26
C ASP A 360 17.11 14.65 3.77
N GLU A 361 16.23 13.81 4.32
CA GLU A 361 15.86 13.79 5.74
C GLU A 361 16.56 12.70 6.59
N LEU A 362 17.62 12.06 6.08
CA LEU A 362 18.40 11.03 6.80
C LEU A 362 19.72 11.54 7.39
#